data_AF-A0AA88URN5-F1
#
_entry.id   AF-A0AA88URN5-F1
#
_cell.length_a   1.000
_cell.length_b   1.000
_cell.length_c   1.000
_cell.angle_alpha   90.00
_cell.angle_beta   90.00
_cell.angle_gamma   90.00
#
_symmetry.space_group_name_H-M   'P 1'
#
loop_
_entity.id
_entity.type
_entity.pdbx_description
1 polymer ?
#
loop_
_entity_poly.entity_id
_entity_poly.type
_entity_poly.pdbx_seq_one_letter_code
_entity_poly.pdbx_strand_id
1 'polypeptide(L)'
;METMDTSIPDVGMVGAGYAEGDAPQAEHFVHQVDEIFMKVDRLEQTLNEVEQFYSTANRKQLSTPKGSSIVKDKDKEKQIGSFKKRQQDASRREAAAAKRMQELIRQFGTIFRQLTQHKWAGPFMQPVDVEGLGLHDYYEVIEKPMDFSTVKNKMEAKDCSGYKNVREVCADVRLIFKNAMKYNDERDDVHVMAKTLLAKFEEKWLQLLPKVDEEEKRRKEEEAEAQLDIQLAQEAAHAKMARDLSIELDEVDMHLEKLREQVIQRCRRMSIEEKRRLGTALTRLSPEDLNKALQIVAENNPSFLATSEEVDLDMDAQSESTLWKLKFFVKDCLLLQGKSSASMEGNNTTTITTNNNINNNTIIPNNISNGHQNNNGKRKRYICDALVKTSQKKGKRL
;
A
#
# COMPACT_ATOMS: atom_id res chain seq x y z
N MET A 1 77.65 36.14 39.64
CA MET A 1 76.85 36.88 40.64
C MET A 1 76.48 38.21 40.01
N GLU A 2 75.23 38.60 39.82
CA GLU A 2 73.96 37.94 40.10
C GLU A 2 72.87 38.93 39.66
N THR A 3 71.77 38.40 39.11
CA THR A 3 70.43 39.01 38.98
C THR A 3 70.30 40.43 38.39
N MET A 4 69.51 40.55 37.33
CA MET A 4 68.19 41.20 37.46
C MET A 4 67.30 40.92 36.25
N ASP A 5 66.03 40.72 36.60
CA ASP A 5 64.84 40.52 35.79
C ASP A 5 64.54 41.70 34.84
N THR A 6 63.90 41.42 33.69
CA THR A 6 62.89 42.29 33.04
C THR A 6 62.32 41.65 31.76
N SER A 7 61.04 41.29 31.86
CA SER A 7 59.93 41.50 30.91
C SER A 7 60.18 41.58 29.40
N ILE A 8 59.52 40.69 28.64
CA ILE A 8 59.34 40.75 27.18
C ILE A 8 57.86 41.11 26.88
N PRO A 9 57.57 42.04 25.95
CA PRO A 9 56.23 42.61 25.79
C PRO A 9 55.30 41.78 24.90
N ASP A 10 54.03 41.95 25.24
CA ASP A 10 52.78 41.53 24.62
C ASP A 10 52.61 42.07 23.18
N VAL A 11 52.23 41.19 22.25
CA VAL A 11 51.70 41.56 20.92
C VAL A 11 50.40 40.79 20.73
N GLY A 12 49.30 41.54 20.90
CA GLY A 12 47.94 41.04 20.86
C GLY A 12 47.57 40.30 19.58
N MET A 13 46.91 39.16 19.77
CA MET A 13 46.12 38.47 18.78
C MET A 13 45.01 39.39 18.26
N VAL A 14 45.08 39.73 16.99
CA VAL A 14 44.03 40.47 16.26
C VAL A 14 42.80 39.56 16.18
N GLY A 15 41.73 39.99 16.85
CA GLY A 15 40.45 39.31 16.90
C GLY A 15 39.83 39.09 15.52
N ALA A 16 39.40 37.86 15.28
CA ALA A 16 38.40 37.56 14.27
C ALA A 16 37.07 38.18 14.74
N GLY A 17 36.71 39.31 14.15
CA GLY A 17 35.38 39.90 14.31
C GLY A 17 34.34 38.97 13.70
N TYR A 18 33.74 38.12 14.53
CA TYR A 18 32.45 37.52 14.22
C TYR A 18 31.41 38.64 14.34
N ALA A 19 30.76 38.97 13.23
CA ALA A 19 29.59 39.84 13.25
C ALA A 19 28.48 39.15 14.06
N GLU A 20 28.19 39.66 15.26
CA GLU A 20 27.18 39.17 16.21
C GLU A 20 25.71 39.33 15.72
N GLY A 21 25.46 39.45 14.42
CA GLY A 21 24.13 39.71 13.85
C GLY A 21 23.40 38.53 13.19
N ASP A 22 24.09 37.42 12.88
CA ASP A 22 23.57 36.40 11.94
C ASP A 22 23.08 35.08 12.56
N ALA A 23 23.35 34.81 13.84
CA ALA A 23 23.04 33.52 14.47
C ALA A 23 21.53 33.15 14.48
N PRO A 24 20.58 34.05 14.81
CA PRO A 24 19.15 33.71 14.84
C PRO A 24 18.56 33.42 13.45
N GLN A 25 19.17 33.96 12.39
CA GLN A 25 18.69 33.80 11.02
C GLN A 25 19.27 32.55 10.34
N ALA A 26 20.49 32.15 10.69
CA ALA A 26 21.04 30.86 10.29
C ALA A 26 20.22 29.70 10.89
N GLU A 27 19.82 29.80 12.16
CA GLU A 27 18.93 28.82 12.81
C GLU A 27 17.57 28.72 12.12
N HIS A 28 17.00 29.84 11.69
CA HIS A 28 15.74 29.85 10.92
C HIS A 28 15.87 29.11 9.57
N PHE A 29 17.01 29.26 8.88
CA PHE A 29 17.24 28.55 7.61
C PHE A 29 17.39 27.04 7.81
N VAL A 30 18.11 26.63 8.87
CA VAL A 30 18.23 25.22 9.26
C VAL A 30 16.86 24.61 9.53
N HIS A 31 16.00 25.31 10.30
CA HIS A 31 14.65 24.85 10.57
C HIS A 31 13.79 24.69 9.30
N GLN A 32 13.94 25.59 8.30
CA GLN A 32 13.23 25.45 7.02
C GLN A 32 13.68 24.25 6.20
N VAL A 33 14.99 23.96 6.21
CA VAL A 33 15.55 22.77 5.56
C VAL A 33 15.08 21.49 6.26
N ASP A 34 15.07 21.48 7.59
CA ASP A 34 14.57 20.34 8.39
C ASP A 34 13.08 20.07 8.11
N GLU A 35 12.26 21.13 7.99
CA GLU A 35 10.83 20.98 7.65
C GLU A 35 10.64 20.32 6.27
N ILE A 36 11.46 20.70 5.28
CA ILE A 36 11.44 20.09 3.95
C ILE A 36 11.87 18.63 4.03
N PHE A 37 12.92 18.32 4.79
CA PHE A 37 13.39 16.95 4.96
C PHE A 37 12.29 16.06 5.55
N MET A 38 11.64 16.51 6.62
CA MET A 38 10.50 15.80 7.23
C MET A 38 9.32 15.64 6.27
N LYS A 39 9.08 16.60 5.36
CA LYS A 39 8.05 16.49 4.32
C LYS A 39 8.42 15.42 3.30
N VAL A 40 9.66 15.41 2.82
CA VAL A 40 10.16 14.41 1.86
C VAL A 40 10.04 13.00 2.43
N ASP A 41 10.42 12.78 3.69
CA ASP A 41 10.31 11.46 4.34
C ASP A 41 8.85 10.96 4.38
N ARG A 42 7.89 11.85 4.67
CA ARG A 42 6.45 11.51 4.65
C ARG A 42 5.95 11.18 3.24
N LEU A 43 6.41 11.94 2.25
CA LEU A 43 6.06 11.69 0.84
C LEU A 43 6.62 10.34 0.38
N GLU A 44 7.84 10.00 0.76
CA GLU A 44 8.44 8.70 0.42
C GLU A 44 7.65 7.53 1.05
N GLN A 45 7.26 7.66 2.32
CA GLN A 45 6.43 6.64 2.98
C GLN A 45 5.09 6.45 2.25
N THR A 46 4.43 7.55 1.89
CA THR A 46 3.12 7.53 1.21
C THR A 46 3.25 6.99 -0.22
N LEU A 47 4.35 7.31 -0.92
CA LEU A 47 4.66 6.75 -2.25
C LEU A 47 4.81 5.23 -2.20
N ASN A 48 5.52 4.72 -1.19
CA ASN A 48 5.70 3.28 -1.01
C ASN A 48 4.36 2.56 -0.79
N GLU A 49 3.42 3.16 -0.04
CA GLU A 49 2.07 2.63 0.14
C GLU A 49 1.32 2.51 -1.20
N VAL A 50 1.34 3.57 -2.01
CA VAL A 50 0.72 3.58 -3.34
C VAL A 50 1.37 2.55 -4.27
N GLU A 51 2.70 2.46 -4.29
CA GLU A 51 3.42 1.49 -5.13
C GLU A 51 3.10 0.04 -4.73
N GLN A 52 3.01 -0.24 -3.43
CA GLN A 52 2.65 -1.56 -2.91
C GLN A 52 1.23 -1.95 -3.31
N PHE A 53 0.28 -1.02 -3.25
CA PHE A 53 -1.10 -1.25 -3.70
C PHE A 53 -1.15 -1.67 -5.17
N TYR A 54 -0.52 -0.92 -6.08
CA TYR A 54 -0.54 -1.25 -7.51
C TYR A 54 0.27 -2.51 -7.86
N SER A 55 1.34 -2.80 -7.12
CA SER A 55 2.15 -4.02 -7.28
C SER A 55 1.42 -5.30 -6.84
N THR A 56 0.56 -5.19 -5.83
CA THR A 56 -0.29 -6.30 -5.37
C THR A 56 -1.56 -6.44 -6.22
N ALA A 57 -2.16 -5.34 -6.68
CA ALA A 57 -3.32 -5.34 -7.57
C ALA A 57 -3.00 -5.95 -8.95
N ASN A 58 -1.85 -5.64 -9.54
CA ASN A 58 -1.44 -6.20 -10.85
C ASN A 58 -1.21 -7.72 -10.81
N ARG A 59 -0.83 -8.30 -9.66
CA ARG A 59 -0.72 -9.75 -9.50
C ARG A 59 -2.07 -10.46 -9.54
N LYS A 60 -3.15 -9.81 -9.08
CA LYS A 60 -4.51 -10.36 -9.09
C LYS A 60 -5.22 -10.23 -10.45
N GLN A 61 -4.81 -9.28 -11.29
CA GLN A 61 -5.39 -9.03 -12.62
C GLN A 61 -4.91 -10.01 -13.71
N LEU A 62 -3.91 -10.86 -13.45
CA LEU A 62 -3.42 -11.83 -14.45
C LEU A 62 -4.36 -13.05 -14.64
N SER A 63 -5.46 -13.15 -13.88
CA SER A 63 -6.38 -14.29 -13.92
C SER A 63 -7.77 -14.03 -14.53
N THR A 64 -8.07 -12.85 -15.08
CA THR A 64 -9.36 -12.62 -15.79
C THR A 64 -9.21 -11.60 -16.95
N PRO A 65 -9.97 -11.75 -18.06
CA PRO A 65 -9.76 -10.95 -19.25
C PRO A 65 -10.41 -9.55 -19.17
N LYS A 66 -9.71 -8.61 -19.82
CA LYS A 66 -9.89 -7.16 -19.89
C LYS A 66 -11.29 -6.70 -20.31
N GLY A 67 -11.82 -5.72 -19.57
CA GLY A 67 -12.87 -4.80 -20.00
C GLY A 67 -12.47 -3.37 -19.63
N SER A 68 -12.17 -2.56 -20.63
CA SER A 68 -11.84 -1.13 -20.50
C SER A 68 -13.12 -0.31 -20.38
N SER A 69 -13.21 0.59 -19.41
CA SER A 69 -13.93 1.85 -19.61
C SER A 69 -13.34 2.99 -18.79
N ILE A 70 -12.90 4.00 -19.54
CA ILE A 70 -12.55 5.34 -19.10
C ILE A 70 -13.84 5.99 -18.57
N VAL A 71 -13.90 6.32 -17.28
CA VAL A 71 -14.94 7.19 -16.74
C VAL A 71 -14.34 8.55 -16.42
N LYS A 72 -14.88 9.56 -17.10
CA LYS A 72 -14.54 10.97 -16.95
C LYS A 72 -14.90 11.47 -15.56
N ASP A 73 -13.94 12.21 -15.02
CA ASP A 73 -13.95 12.88 -13.73
C ASP A 73 -14.88 14.10 -13.75
N LYS A 74 -15.93 14.07 -12.90
CA LYS A 74 -16.61 15.22 -12.30
C LYS A 74 -17.38 14.72 -11.09
N ASP A 75 -16.81 14.87 -9.89
CA ASP A 75 -17.41 15.74 -8.86
C ASP A 75 -16.63 15.67 -7.55
N LYS A 76 -16.31 16.86 -7.06
CA LYS A 76 -15.60 17.14 -5.82
C LYS A 76 -16.57 17.07 -4.61
N GLU A 77 -15.97 16.78 -3.46
CA GLU A 77 -16.49 17.07 -2.10
C GLU A 77 -17.72 16.29 -1.61
N LYS A 78 -17.47 15.11 -1.02
CA LYS A 78 -18.20 14.53 0.15
C LYS A 78 -17.58 13.19 0.60
N GLN A 79 -16.29 13.17 0.95
CA GLN A 79 -15.61 11.88 1.19
C GLN A 79 -15.81 11.27 2.59
N ILE A 80 -16.21 12.03 3.63
CA ILE A 80 -16.46 11.47 4.96
C ILE A 80 -17.89 10.89 5.09
N GLY A 81 -18.85 11.38 4.29
CA GLY A 81 -20.21 10.81 4.20
C GLY A 81 -20.29 9.54 3.35
N SER A 82 -19.30 9.26 2.51
CA SER A 82 -19.32 8.17 1.51
C SER A 82 -19.09 6.78 2.11
N PHE A 83 -18.19 6.65 3.10
CA PHE A 83 -17.90 5.35 3.74
C PHE A 83 -19.05 4.85 4.62
N LYS A 84 -19.59 5.73 5.49
CA LYS A 84 -20.77 5.37 6.31
C LYS A 84 -21.99 5.02 5.45
N LYS A 85 -22.20 5.76 4.35
CA LYS A 85 -23.29 5.48 3.40
C LYS A 85 -23.11 4.13 2.70
N ARG A 86 -21.90 3.82 2.19
CA ARG A 86 -21.61 2.52 1.54
C ARG A 86 -21.75 1.34 2.51
N GLN A 87 -21.32 1.48 3.76
CA GLN A 87 -21.48 0.44 4.77
C GLN A 87 -22.96 0.21 5.13
N GLN A 88 -23.74 1.29 5.21
CA GLN A 88 -25.18 1.22 5.43
C GLN A 88 -25.91 0.57 4.24
N ASP A 89 -25.50 0.89 3.01
CA ASP A 89 -26.06 0.29 1.79
C ASP A 89 -25.72 -1.21 1.67
N ALA A 90 -24.51 -1.62 2.06
CA ALA A 90 -24.12 -3.03 2.14
C ALA A 90 -24.95 -3.78 3.17
N SER A 91 -25.09 -3.23 4.37
CA SER A 91 -25.91 -3.81 5.45
C SER A 91 -27.38 -3.93 5.03
N ARG A 92 -27.90 -2.94 4.29
CA ARG A 92 -29.27 -2.95 3.77
C ARG A 92 -29.48 -4.04 2.72
N ARG A 93 -28.52 -4.26 1.82
CA ARG A 93 -28.55 -5.35 0.84
C ARG A 93 -28.54 -6.71 1.50
N GLU A 94 -27.65 -6.91 2.47
CA GLU A 94 -27.58 -8.16 3.24
C GLU A 94 -28.89 -8.43 3.99
N ALA A 95 -29.45 -7.42 4.66
CA ALA A 95 -30.74 -7.55 5.34
C ALA A 95 -31.89 -7.86 4.37
N ALA A 96 -31.87 -7.31 3.15
CA ALA A 96 -32.84 -7.63 2.11
C ALA A 96 -32.71 -9.09 1.63
N ALA A 97 -31.48 -9.56 1.37
CA ALA A 97 -31.22 -10.95 1.00
C ALA A 97 -31.65 -11.92 2.11
N ALA A 98 -31.34 -11.60 3.37
CA ALA A 98 -31.77 -12.40 4.51
C ALA A 98 -33.31 -12.50 4.58
N LYS A 99 -34.03 -11.38 4.40
CA LYS A 99 -35.50 -11.37 4.38
C LYS A 99 -36.09 -12.24 3.26
N ARG A 100 -35.49 -12.21 2.07
CA ARG A 100 -35.94 -13.01 0.91
C ARG A 100 -35.69 -14.50 1.13
N MET A 101 -34.54 -14.86 1.72
CA MET A 101 -34.27 -16.23 2.13
C MET A 101 -35.24 -16.73 3.23
N GLN A 102 -35.53 -15.89 4.23
CA GLN A 102 -36.52 -16.22 5.27
C GLN A 102 -37.93 -16.41 4.68
N GLU A 103 -38.30 -15.62 3.69
CA GLU A 103 -39.55 -15.78 2.96
C GLU A 103 -39.61 -17.12 2.20
N LEU A 104 -38.50 -17.58 1.60
CA LEU A 104 -38.43 -18.90 1.00
C LEU A 104 -38.53 -20.04 2.04
N ILE A 105 -37.92 -19.89 3.21
CA ILE A 105 -38.07 -20.83 4.33
C ILE A 105 -39.54 -20.88 4.81
N ARG A 106 -40.21 -19.72 4.86
CA ARG A 106 -41.65 -19.65 5.17
C ARG A 106 -42.51 -20.34 4.11
N GLN A 107 -42.19 -20.17 2.82
CA GLN A 107 -42.86 -20.89 1.72
C GLN A 107 -42.64 -22.40 1.84
N PHE A 108 -41.42 -22.82 2.15
CA PHE A 108 -41.10 -24.23 2.44
C PHE A 108 -41.94 -24.78 3.60
N GLY A 109 -42.24 -23.97 4.62
CA GLY A 109 -43.15 -24.32 5.71
C GLY A 109 -44.53 -24.84 5.25
N THR A 110 -45.00 -24.47 4.06
CA THR A 110 -46.22 -25.04 3.47
C THR A 110 -46.03 -26.46 2.98
N ILE A 111 -44.90 -26.76 2.35
CA ILE A 111 -44.53 -28.13 1.94
C ILE A 111 -44.36 -28.99 3.18
N PHE A 112 -43.63 -28.48 4.18
CA PHE A 112 -43.39 -29.16 5.44
C PHE A 112 -44.70 -29.51 6.15
N ARG A 113 -45.64 -28.55 6.26
CA ARG A 113 -46.97 -28.80 6.85
C ARG A 113 -47.73 -29.93 6.14
N GLN A 114 -47.69 -29.98 4.81
CA GLN A 114 -48.34 -31.05 4.04
C GLN A 114 -47.74 -32.43 4.31
N LEU A 115 -46.43 -32.50 4.56
CA LEU A 115 -45.77 -33.75 4.96
C LEU A 115 -46.20 -34.16 6.37
N THR A 116 -46.14 -33.24 7.34
CA THR A 116 -46.48 -33.54 8.75
C THR A 116 -47.95 -33.88 8.95
N GLN A 117 -48.85 -33.42 8.07
CA GLN A 117 -50.28 -33.75 8.10
C GLN A 117 -50.63 -35.00 7.31
N HIS A 118 -49.66 -35.64 6.65
CA HIS A 118 -49.92 -36.85 5.91
C HIS A 118 -50.25 -38.00 6.87
N LYS A 119 -51.19 -38.87 6.48
CA LYS A 119 -51.60 -40.04 7.29
C LYS A 119 -50.47 -40.99 7.68
N TRP A 120 -49.35 -40.94 6.96
CA TRP A 120 -48.16 -41.75 7.20
C TRP A 120 -47.02 -41.00 7.90
N ALA A 121 -47.26 -39.78 8.40
CA ALA A 121 -46.22 -38.99 9.06
C ALA A 121 -45.87 -39.50 10.46
N GLY A 122 -46.75 -40.28 11.10
CA GLY A 122 -46.69 -40.69 12.51
C GLY A 122 -45.29 -41.10 13.01
N PRO A 123 -44.62 -42.08 12.39
CA PRO A 123 -43.30 -42.56 12.83
C PRO A 123 -42.19 -41.51 12.78
N PHE A 124 -42.39 -40.41 12.04
CA PHE A 124 -41.38 -39.37 11.80
C PHE A 124 -41.64 -38.10 12.61
N MET A 125 -42.70 -38.07 13.43
CA MET A 125 -43.14 -36.86 14.13
C MET A 125 -42.23 -36.46 15.29
N GLN A 126 -41.57 -37.42 15.92
CA GLN A 126 -40.73 -37.26 17.11
C GLN A 126 -39.43 -38.04 16.92
N PRO A 127 -38.36 -37.75 17.71
CA PRO A 127 -37.18 -38.59 17.74
C PRO A 127 -37.55 -40.06 17.99
N VAL A 128 -36.81 -40.98 17.39
CA VAL A 128 -37.05 -42.42 17.57
C VAL A 128 -36.83 -42.78 19.04
N ASP A 129 -37.87 -43.34 19.67
CA ASP A 129 -37.84 -43.84 21.05
C ASP A 129 -37.17 -45.22 21.08
N VAL A 130 -35.84 -45.20 21.07
CA VAL A 130 -35.04 -46.44 21.00
C VAL A 130 -35.23 -47.32 22.24
N GLU A 131 -35.48 -46.73 23.41
CA GLU A 131 -35.71 -47.48 24.65
C GLU A 131 -37.10 -48.13 24.63
N GLY A 132 -38.15 -47.35 24.32
CA GLY A 132 -39.52 -47.86 24.25
C GLY A 132 -39.74 -48.90 23.17
N LEU A 133 -38.95 -48.87 22.09
CA LEU A 133 -39.00 -49.83 20.99
C LEU A 133 -37.97 -50.96 21.10
N GLY A 134 -37.07 -50.94 22.10
CA GLY A 134 -36.03 -51.96 22.29
C GLY A 134 -34.97 -52.01 21.19
N LEU A 135 -34.65 -50.87 20.58
CA LEU A 135 -33.73 -50.73 19.45
C LEU A 135 -32.30 -50.45 19.94
N HIS A 136 -31.58 -51.48 20.35
CA HIS A 136 -30.26 -51.35 20.97
C HIS A 136 -29.14 -50.91 20.01
N ASP A 137 -29.31 -51.13 18.71
CA ASP A 137 -28.33 -50.85 17.65
C ASP A 137 -28.64 -49.57 16.86
N TYR A 138 -29.72 -48.85 17.17
CA TYR A 138 -30.17 -47.70 16.36
C TYR A 138 -29.09 -46.63 16.20
N TYR A 139 -28.39 -46.25 17.28
CA TYR A 139 -27.32 -45.25 17.21
C TYR A 139 -25.99 -45.79 16.68
N GLU A 140 -25.84 -47.11 16.54
CA GLU A 140 -24.71 -47.71 15.84
C GLU A 140 -24.92 -47.63 14.31
N VAL A 141 -26.17 -47.80 13.88
CA VAL A 141 -26.56 -47.74 12.46
C VAL A 141 -26.80 -46.30 11.98
N ILE A 142 -27.42 -45.46 12.81
CA ILE A 142 -27.85 -44.09 12.47
C ILE A 142 -26.99 -43.04 13.18
N GLU A 143 -26.07 -42.45 12.44
CA GLU A 143 -25.11 -41.45 12.95
C GLU A 143 -25.76 -40.13 13.36
N LYS A 144 -26.75 -39.65 12.59
CA LYS A 144 -27.41 -38.38 12.83
C LYS A 144 -28.93 -38.57 12.80
N PRO A 145 -29.55 -38.91 13.95
CA PRO A 145 -31.00 -38.97 14.08
C PRO A 145 -31.66 -37.65 13.68
N MET A 146 -32.84 -37.72 13.09
CA MET A 146 -33.62 -36.54 12.69
C MET A 146 -35.11 -36.90 12.63
N ASP A 147 -35.96 -35.91 12.91
CA ASP A 147 -37.41 -36.04 12.94
C ASP A 147 -38.10 -34.70 12.65
N PHE A 148 -39.40 -34.71 12.41
CA PHE A 148 -40.15 -33.51 12.06
C PHE A 148 -40.21 -32.48 13.20
N SER A 149 -40.25 -32.88 14.47
CA SER A 149 -40.24 -31.91 15.57
C SER A 149 -38.91 -31.17 15.65
N THR A 150 -37.79 -31.87 15.47
CA THR A 150 -36.46 -31.27 15.40
C THR A 150 -36.33 -30.29 14.23
N VAL A 151 -36.78 -30.70 13.03
CA VAL A 151 -36.79 -29.80 11.85
C VAL A 151 -37.66 -28.58 12.10
N LYS A 152 -38.86 -28.76 12.66
CA LYS A 152 -39.79 -27.67 12.96
C LYS A 152 -39.18 -26.67 13.94
N ASN A 153 -38.65 -27.15 15.07
CA ASN A 153 -38.05 -26.30 16.09
C ASN A 153 -36.89 -25.47 15.53
N LYS A 154 -36.07 -26.07 14.66
CA LYS A 154 -34.95 -25.37 13.99
C LYS A 154 -35.41 -24.40 12.90
N MET A 155 -36.54 -24.65 12.24
CA MET A 155 -37.18 -23.68 11.34
C MET A 155 -37.77 -22.47 12.08
N GLU A 156 -38.27 -22.69 13.30
CA GLU A 156 -38.94 -21.67 14.12
C GLU A 156 -37.98 -20.96 15.11
N ALA A 157 -36.69 -21.33 15.09
CA ALA A 157 -35.67 -20.72 15.93
C ALA A 157 -35.59 -19.21 15.71
N LYS A 158 -35.67 -18.44 16.80
CA LYS A 158 -35.67 -16.97 16.78
C LYS A 158 -34.27 -16.35 16.87
N ASP A 159 -33.28 -17.17 17.18
CA ASP A 159 -31.88 -16.79 17.25
C ASP A 159 -31.15 -17.20 15.96
N CYS A 160 -29.83 -16.99 15.92
CA CYS A 160 -29.00 -17.31 14.78
C CYS A 160 -28.76 -18.83 14.60
N SER A 161 -29.39 -19.70 15.40
CA SER A 161 -29.20 -21.15 15.38
C SER A 161 -30.10 -21.87 14.36
N GLY A 162 -31.09 -21.16 13.80
CA GLY A 162 -31.97 -21.67 12.77
C GLY A 162 -31.29 -21.94 11.43
N TYR A 163 -32.05 -22.46 10.47
CA TYR A 163 -31.55 -22.73 9.13
C TYR A 163 -31.17 -21.44 8.39
N LYS A 164 -30.01 -21.47 7.73
CA LYS A 164 -29.49 -20.32 6.96
C LYS A 164 -30.13 -20.22 5.59
N ASN A 165 -30.55 -21.35 5.02
CA ASN A 165 -31.17 -21.43 3.72
C ASN A 165 -32.10 -22.64 3.62
N VAL A 166 -32.97 -22.64 2.61
CA VAL A 166 -33.96 -23.71 2.41
C VAL A 166 -33.31 -25.07 2.14
N ARG A 167 -32.12 -25.11 1.51
CA ARG A 167 -31.45 -26.39 1.21
C ARG A 167 -31.02 -27.13 2.46
N GLU A 168 -30.64 -26.42 3.52
CA GLU A 168 -30.35 -27.04 4.82
C GLU A 168 -31.59 -27.71 5.42
N VAL A 169 -32.76 -27.07 5.31
CA VAL A 169 -34.04 -27.67 5.73
C VAL A 169 -34.32 -28.94 4.91
N CYS A 170 -34.16 -28.86 3.59
CA CYS A 170 -34.34 -30.00 2.71
C CYS A 170 -33.38 -31.15 3.03
N ALA A 171 -32.14 -30.84 3.42
CA ALA A 171 -31.17 -31.85 3.80
C ALA A 171 -31.61 -32.62 5.06
N ASP A 172 -32.07 -31.92 6.09
CA ASP A 172 -32.55 -32.56 7.32
C ASP A 172 -33.89 -33.30 7.07
N VAL A 173 -34.80 -32.80 6.21
CA VAL A 173 -36.01 -33.56 5.81
C VAL A 173 -35.67 -34.85 5.05
N ARG A 174 -34.71 -34.81 4.11
CA ARG A 174 -34.23 -36.01 3.42
C ARG A 174 -33.58 -36.98 4.40
N LEU A 175 -32.88 -36.48 5.40
CA LEU A 175 -32.20 -37.29 6.40
C LEU A 175 -33.18 -38.13 7.22
N ILE A 176 -34.35 -37.58 7.60
CA ILE A 176 -35.42 -38.32 8.27
C ILE A 176 -35.75 -39.60 7.50
N PHE A 177 -36.06 -39.48 6.21
CA PHE A 177 -36.48 -40.62 5.41
C PHE A 177 -35.31 -41.55 5.04
N LYS A 178 -34.12 -40.99 4.80
CA LYS A 178 -32.92 -41.80 4.54
C LYS A 178 -32.54 -42.65 5.75
N ASN A 179 -32.62 -42.10 6.95
CA ASN A 179 -32.36 -42.87 8.18
C ASN A 179 -33.38 -43.99 8.35
N ALA A 180 -34.67 -43.69 8.15
CA ALA A 180 -35.72 -44.70 8.23
C ALA A 180 -35.50 -45.84 7.21
N MET A 181 -35.19 -45.52 5.95
CA MET A 181 -34.91 -46.54 4.93
C MET A 181 -33.58 -47.27 5.14
N LYS A 182 -32.61 -46.65 5.83
CA LYS A 182 -31.32 -47.28 6.17
C LYS A 182 -31.48 -48.30 7.30
N TYR A 183 -32.30 -47.98 8.29
CA TYR A 183 -32.48 -48.80 9.48
C TYR A 183 -33.48 -49.95 9.28
N ASN A 184 -34.56 -49.71 8.52
CA ASN A 184 -35.66 -50.67 8.35
C ASN A 184 -35.55 -51.41 7.00
N ASP A 185 -35.96 -52.69 6.97
CA ASP A 185 -35.97 -53.50 5.75
C ASP A 185 -36.96 -52.93 4.72
N GLU A 186 -36.72 -53.16 3.43
CA GLU A 186 -37.59 -52.64 2.36
C GLU A 186 -39.04 -53.12 2.45
N ARG A 187 -39.29 -54.23 3.14
CA ARG A 187 -40.63 -54.80 3.36
C ARG A 187 -41.36 -54.17 4.55
N ASP A 188 -40.66 -53.47 5.43
CA ASP A 188 -41.26 -52.86 6.61
C ASP A 188 -42.13 -51.68 6.23
N ASP A 189 -43.27 -51.53 6.91
CA ASP A 189 -44.21 -50.43 6.66
C ASP A 189 -43.51 -49.06 6.78
N VAL A 190 -42.64 -48.89 7.77
CA VAL A 190 -41.89 -47.64 8.00
C VAL A 190 -40.99 -47.30 6.81
N HIS A 191 -40.36 -48.30 6.19
CA HIS A 191 -39.54 -48.09 4.99
C HIS A 191 -40.41 -47.63 3.82
N VAL A 192 -41.53 -48.30 3.57
CA VAL A 192 -42.48 -47.96 2.50
C VAL A 192 -43.07 -46.56 2.72
N MET A 193 -43.43 -46.22 3.95
CA MET A 193 -43.91 -44.89 4.36
C MET A 193 -42.85 -43.81 4.10
N ALA A 194 -41.60 -44.05 4.49
CA ALA A 194 -40.48 -43.12 4.29
C ALA A 194 -40.22 -42.88 2.80
N LYS A 195 -40.16 -43.94 2.00
CA LYS A 195 -39.97 -43.86 0.53
C LYS A 195 -41.08 -43.06 -0.14
N THR A 196 -42.33 -43.27 0.28
CA THR A 196 -43.49 -42.58 -0.27
C THR A 196 -43.51 -41.10 0.10
N LEU A 197 -43.24 -40.76 1.36
CA LEU A 197 -43.18 -39.37 1.82
C LEU A 197 -42.00 -38.62 1.20
N LEU A 198 -40.85 -39.28 1.02
CA LEU A 198 -39.70 -38.71 0.32
C LEU A 198 -40.05 -38.37 -1.13
N ALA A 199 -40.72 -39.27 -1.86
CA ALA A 199 -41.15 -38.99 -3.23
C ALA A 199 -42.11 -37.79 -3.30
N LYS A 200 -43.08 -37.72 -2.39
CA LYS A 200 -44.00 -36.57 -2.28
C LYS A 200 -43.26 -35.28 -1.94
N PHE A 201 -42.25 -35.35 -1.06
CA PHE A 201 -41.40 -34.22 -0.71
C PHE A 201 -40.63 -33.71 -1.94
N GLU A 202 -39.95 -34.58 -2.69
CA GLU A 202 -39.18 -34.16 -3.86
C GLU A 202 -40.07 -33.54 -4.94
N GLU A 203 -41.27 -34.09 -5.18
CA GLU A 203 -42.25 -33.50 -6.11
C GLU A 203 -42.59 -32.05 -5.73
N LYS A 204 -42.86 -31.78 -4.44
CA LYS A 204 -43.17 -30.43 -3.96
C LYS A 204 -41.95 -29.54 -3.93
N TRP A 205 -40.78 -30.09 -3.58
CA TRP A 205 -39.52 -29.36 -3.58
C TRP A 205 -39.18 -28.83 -4.97
N LEU A 206 -39.40 -29.61 -6.03
CA LEU A 206 -39.19 -29.18 -7.42
C LEU A 206 -40.03 -27.95 -7.79
N GLN A 207 -41.17 -27.71 -7.15
CA GLN A 207 -42.00 -26.51 -7.38
C GLN A 207 -41.41 -25.25 -6.73
N LEU A 208 -40.65 -25.40 -5.64
CA LEU A 208 -40.00 -24.30 -4.93
C LEU A 208 -38.55 -24.06 -5.41
N LEU A 209 -37.90 -25.10 -5.93
CA LEU A 209 -36.50 -25.09 -6.35
C LEU A 209 -36.15 -23.92 -7.29
N PRO A 210 -36.94 -23.58 -8.34
CA PRO A 210 -36.60 -22.46 -9.22
C PRO A 210 -36.47 -21.12 -8.49
N LYS A 211 -37.32 -20.87 -7.48
CA LYS A 211 -37.25 -19.64 -6.68
C LYS A 211 -36.02 -19.61 -5.77
N VAL A 212 -35.59 -20.78 -5.29
CA VAL A 212 -34.37 -20.91 -4.47
C VAL A 212 -33.14 -20.69 -5.33
N ASP A 213 -33.08 -21.30 -6.52
CA ASP A 213 -31.99 -21.11 -7.48
C ASP A 213 -31.87 -19.63 -7.91
N GLU A 214 -33.01 -18.97 -8.16
CA GLU A 214 -33.04 -17.54 -8.50
C GLU A 214 -32.52 -16.65 -7.35
N GLU A 215 -32.92 -16.91 -6.11
CA GLU A 215 -32.41 -16.16 -4.96
C GLU A 215 -30.90 -16.40 -4.74
N GLU A 216 -30.44 -17.64 -4.88
CA GLU A 216 -29.01 -17.96 -4.76
C GLU A 216 -28.17 -17.30 -5.86
N LYS A 217 -28.69 -17.28 -7.09
CA LYS A 217 -28.05 -16.56 -8.20
C LYS A 217 -28.00 -15.06 -7.91
N ARG A 218 -29.12 -14.46 -7.53
CA ARG A 218 -29.17 -13.03 -7.19
C ARG A 218 -28.21 -12.68 -6.06
N ARG A 219 -28.14 -13.49 -5.00
CA ARG A 219 -27.22 -13.25 -3.89
C ARG A 219 -25.76 -13.26 -4.35
N LYS A 220 -25.38 -14.18 -5.23
CA LYS A 220 -24.02 -14.23 -5.81
C LYS A 220 -23.72 -12.99 -6.65
N GLU A 221 -24.69 -12.52 -7.43
CA GLU A 221 -24.55 -11.29 -8.23
C GLU A 221 -24.43 -10.04 -7.35
N GLU A 222 -25.29 -9.90 -6.34
CA GLU A 222 -25.25 -8.80 -5.36
C GLU A 222 -23.91 -8.80 -4.56
N GLU A 223 -23.38 -9.97 -4.22
CA GLU A 223 -22.08 -10.13 -3.53
C GLU A 223 -20.90 -9.79 -4.45
N ALA A 224 -20.94 -10.21 -5.71
CA ALA A 224 -19.92 -9.86 -6.70
C ALA A 224 -19.90 -8.33 -6.98
N GLU A 225 -21.07 -7.71 -7.10
CA GLU A 225 -21.21 -6.26 -7.24
C GLU A 225 -20.66 -5.53 -6.01
N ALA A 226 -20.98 -5.98 -4.80
CA ALA A 226 -20.43 -5.42 -3.56
C ALA A 226 -18.89 -5.51 -3.52
N GLN A 227 -18.33 -6.63 -3.95
CA GLN A 227 -16.88 -6.83 -3.98
C GLN A 227 -16.20 -5.90 -5.00
N LEU A 228 -16.83 -5.69 -6.16
CA LEU A 228 -16.36 -4.77 -7.19
C LEU A 228 -16.42 -3.32 -6.70
N ASP A 229 -17.50 -2.93 -6.02
CA ASP A 229 -17.63 -1.59 -5.40
C ASP A 229 -16.53 -1.31 -4.38
N ILE A 230 -16.17 -2.31 -3.55
CA ILE A 230 -15.08 -2.21 -2.57
C ILE A 230 -13.75 -1.99 -3.30
N GLN A 231 -13.49 -2.77 -4.36
CA GLN A 231 -12.26 -2.65 -5.14
C GLN A 231 -12.15 -1.27 -5.81
N LEU A 232 -13.23 -0.79 -6.43
CA LEU A 232 -13.28 0.56 -7.02
C LEU A 232 -13.08 1.65 -5.96
N ALA A 233 -13.61 1.47 -4.74
CA ALA A 233 -13.38 2.40 -3.63
C ALA A 233 -11.90 2.48 -3.26
N GLN A 234 -11.25 1.33 -3.12
CA GLN A 234 -9.84 1.23 -2.77
C GLN A 234 -8.98 1.85 -3.88
N GLU A 235 -9.27 1.56 -5.14
CA GLU A 235 -8.55 2.14 -6.27
C GLU A 235 -8.73 3.66 -6.34
N ALA A 236 -9.95 4.17 -6.13
CA ALA A 236 -10.20 5.62 -6.08
C ALA A 236 -9.47 6.31 -4.91
N ALA A 237 -9.35 5.64 -3.75
CA ALA A 237 -8.62 6.15 -2.60
C ALA A 237 -7.12 6.25 -2.89
N HIS A 238 -6.51 5.20 -3.45
CA HIS A 238 -5.09 5.22 -3.81
C HIS A 238 -4.80 6.19 -4.97
N ALA A 239 -5.71 6.31 -5.94
CA ALA A 239 -5.60 7.31 -7.01
C ALA A 239 -5.70 8.75 -6.47
N LYS A 240 -6.48 8.99 -5.40
CA LYS A 240 -6.48 10.27 -4.71
C LYS A 240 -5.14 10.51 -4.00
N MET A 241 -4.66 9.53 -3.24
CA MET A 241 -3.36 9.61 -2.56
C MET A 241 -2.22 9.90 -3.55
N ALA A 242 -2.20 9.25 -4.71
CA ALA A 242 -1.22 9.51 -5.77
C ALA A 242 -1.29 10.95 -6.33
N ARG A 243 -2.49 11.51 -6.45
CA ARG A 243 -2.67 12.91 -6.88
C ARG A 243 -2.22 13.89 -5.81
N ASP A 244 -2.58 13.63 -4.56
CA ASP A 244 -2.20 14.48 -3.42
C ASP A 244 -0.66 14.47 -3.27
N LEU A 245 -0.02 13.30 -3.37
CA LEU A 245 1.44 13.15 -3.43
C LEU A 245 2.09 14.02 -4.52
N SER A 246 1.50 14.03 -5.73
CA SER A 246 2.03 14.85 -6.83
C SER A 246 1.94 16.35 -6.53
N ILE A 247 0.87 16.78 -5.86
CA ILE A 247 0.69 18.19 -5.47
C ILE A 247 1.69 18.58 -4.39
N GLU A 248 1.84 17.75 -3.35
CA GLU A 248 2.79 18.04 -2.27
C GLU A 248 4.25 18.02 -2.75
N LEU A 249 4.57 17.18 -3.74
CA LEU A 249 5.89 17.21 -4.36
C LEU A 249 6.14 18.53 -5.11
N ASP A 250 5.16 19.02 -5.88
CA ASP A 250 5.25 20.32 -6.55
C ASP A 250 5.43 21.48 -5.53
N GLU A 251 4.79 21.38 -4.36
CA GLU A 251 4.94 22.36 -3.27
C GLU A 251 6.34 22.32 -2.64
N VAL A 252 6.90 21.12 -2.41
CA VAL A 252 8.28 20.96 -1.92
C VAL A 252 9.28 21.53 -2.92
N ASP A 253 9.11 21.26 -4.21
CA ASP A 253 9.97 21.82 -5.26
C ASP A 253 9.92 23.35 -5.28
N MET A 254 8.72 23.95 -5.14
CA MET A 254 8.57 25.40 -5.04
C MET A 254 9.25 25.97 -3.78
N HIS A 255 9.17 25.28 -2.65
CA HIS A 255 9.85 25.68 -1.42
C HIS A 255 11.37 25.60 -1.55
N LEU A 256 11.90 24.55 -2.18
CA LEU A 256 13.32 24.39 -2.45
C LEU A 256 13.85 25.51 -3.35
N GLU A 257 13.12 25.89 -4.40
CA GLU A 257 13.54 27.01 -5.26
C GLU A 257 13.51 28.35 -4.52
N LYS A 258 12.53 28.57 -3.64
CA LYS A 258 12.50 29.76 -2.78
C LYS A 258 13.71 29.82 -1.83
N LEU A 259 14.08 28.70 -1.22
CA LEU A 259 15.26 28.62 -0.35
C LEU A 259 16.55 28.86 -1.15
N ARG A 260 16.67 28.27 -2.34
CA ARG A 260 17.81 28.51 -3.25
C ARG A 260 17.95 29.99 -3.58
N GLU A 261 16.86 30.66 -3.95
CA GLU A 261 16.84 32.09 -4.24
C GLU A 261 17.26 32.92 -3.02
N GLN A 262 16.76 32.60 -1.83
CA GLN A 262 17.15 33.29 -0.58
C GLN A 262 18.65 33.13 -0.28
N VAL A 263 19.22 31.94 -0.47
CA VAL A 263 20.67 31.72 -0.31
C VAL A 263 21.45 32.55 -1.32
N ILE A 264 21.04 32.54 -2.59
CA ILE A 264 21.70 33.29 -3.65
C ILE A 264 21.69 34.80 -3.36
N GLN A 265 20.57 35.36 -2.89
CA GLN A 265 20.46 36.77 -2.53
C GLN A 265 21.32 37.16 -1.32
N ARG A 266 21.58 36.23 -0.40
CA ARG A 266 22.41 36.43 0.79
C ARG A 266 23.90 36.21 0.53
N CYS A 267 24.27 35.57 -0.57
CA CYS A 267 25.68 35.38 -0.93
C CYS A 267 26.36 36.73 -1.19
N ARG A 268 27.40 37.05 -0.41
CA ARG A 268 28.24 38.23 -0.70
C ARG A 268 28.94 38.05 -2.05
N ARG A 269 29.19 39.15 -2.75
CA ARG A 269 30.01 39.11 -3.97
C ARG A 269 31.42 38.64 -3.68
N MET A 270 31.95 37.76 -4.53
CA MET A 270 33.31 37.28 -4.41
C MET A 270 34.29 38.38 -4.82
N SER A 271 35.27 38.66 -3.96
CA SER A 271 36.29 39.67 -4.26
C SER A 271 37.23 39.22 -5.38
N ILE A 272 37.89 40.17 -6.05
CA ILE A 272 38.87 39.89 -7.11
C ILE A 272 39.96 38.92 -6.63
N GLU A 273 40.44 39.12 -5.40
CA GLU A 273 41.46 38.26 -4.81
C GLU A 273 40.94 36.83 -4.50
N GLU A 274 39.66 36.67 -4.21
CA GLU A 274 39.06 35.34 -4.06
C GLU A 274 38.85 34.65 -5.41
N LYS A 275 38.45 35.38 -6.45
CA LYS A 275 38.38 34.87 -7.83
C LYS A 275 39.74 34.39 -8.33
N ARG A 276 40.79 35.18 -8.09
CA ARG A 276 42.18 34.83 -8.43
C ARG A 276 42.64 33.55 -7.71
N ARG A 277 42.35 33.46 -6.40
CA ARG A 277 42.65 32.26 -5.60
C ARG A 277 41.90 31.03 -6.08
N LEU A 278 40.62 31.17 -6.45
CA LEU A 278 39.82 30.08 -7.00
C LEU A 278 40.39 29.59 -8.34
N GLY A 279 40.75 30.50 -9.24
CA GLY A 279 41.39 30.15 -10.52
C GLY A 279 42.70 29.39 -10.31
N THR A 280 43.52 29.84 -9.37
CA THR A 280 44.77 29.14 -9.00
C THR A 280 44.51 27.77 -8.35
N ALA A 281 43.39 27.60 -7.65
CA ALA A 281 43.03 26.34 -7.00
C ALA A 281 42.50 25.31 -8.01
N LEU A 282 41.81 25.74 -9.07
CA LEU A 282 41.35 24.86 -10.15
C LEU A 282 42.50 24.16 -10.87
N THR A 283 43.63 24.85 -11.08
CA THR A 283 44.81 24.25 -11.75
C THR A 283 45.49 23.16 -10.91
N ARG A 284 45.12 23.04 -9.63
CA ARG A 284 45.65 22.03 -8.70
C ARG A 284 44.75 20.80 -8.60
N LEU A 285 43.57 20.81 -9.23
CA LEU A 285 42.66 19.68 -9.20
C LEU A 285 43.14 18.52 -10.07
N SER A 286 42.65 17.32 -9.76
CA SER A 286 42.81 16.16 -10.63
C SER A 286 42.01 16.38 -11.93
N PRO A 287 42.36 15.72 -13.05
CA PRO A 287 41.61 15.84 -14.30
C PRO A 287 40.12 15.50 -14.16
N GLU A 288 39.78 14.54 -13.29
CA GLU A 288 38.40 14.12 -13.04
C GLU A 288 37.61 15.17 -12.24
N ASP A 289 38.24 15.74 -11.20
CA ASP A 289 37.61 16.78 -10.38
C ASP A 289 37.51 18.10 -11.14
N LEU A 290 38.50 18.41 -11.99
CA LEU A 290 38.45 19.58 -12.87
C LEU A 290 37.29 19.48 -13.86
N ASN A 291 37.05 18.33 -14.46
CA ASN A 291 35.91 18.13 -15.36
C ASN A 291 34.57 18.32 -14.62
N LYS A 292 34.44 17.79 -13.39
CA LYS A 292 33.27 18.04 -12.54
C LYS A 292 33.12 19.53 -12.19
N ALA A 293 34.22 20.23 -11.92
CA ALA A 293 34.22 21.67 -11.66
C ALA A 293 33.76 22.49 -12.89
N LEU A 294 34.20 22.13 -14.08
CA LEU A 294 33.78 22.75 -15.35
C LEU A 294 32.32 22.44 -15.69
N GLN A 295 31.83 21.25 -15.31
CA GLN A 295 30.42 20.90 -15.45
C GLN A 295 29.51 21.82 -14.61
N ILE A 296 29.94 22.21 -13.40
CA ILE A 296 29.21 23.19 -12.55
C ILE A 296 29.06 24.55 -13.28
N VAL A 297 30.05 24.94 -14.06
CA VAL A 297 29.99 26.17 -14.88
C VAL A 297 29.01 25.99 -16.03
N ALA A 298 29.07 24.85 -16.74
CA ALA A 298 28.18 24.54 -17.86
C ALA A 298 26.70 24.48 -17.46
N GLU A 299 26.39 24.04 -16.23
CA GLU A 299 25.01 23.97 -15.70
C GLU A 299 24.30 25.32 -15.71
N ASN A 300 25.02 26.41 -15.42
CA ASN A 300 24.47 27.78 -15.40
C ASN A 300 24.84 28.59 -16.66
N ASN A 301 25.65 28.04 -17.56
CA ASN A 301 26.06 28.65 -18.81
C ASN A 301 26.01 27.61 -19.95
N PRO A 302 24.84 27.43 -20.60
CA PRO A 302 24.67 26.38 -21.62
C PRO A 302 25.53 26.56 -22.88
N SER A 303 26.09 27.75 -23.12
CA SER A 303 27.03 28.01 -24.22
C SER A 303 28.49 27.68 -23.88
N PHE A 304 28.77 27.27 -22.64
CA PHE A 304 30.09 26.87 -22.19
C PHE A 304 30.37 25.41 -22.56
N LEU A 305 31.43 25.17 -23.33
CA LEU A 305 31.84 23.84 -23.76
C LEU A 305 32.83 23.23 -22.76
N ALA A 306 32.33 22.63 -21.67
CA ALA A 306 33.17 22.05 -20.61
C ALA A 306 34.07 20.87 -21.05
N THR A 307 33.86 20.31 -22.24
CA THR A 307 34.54 19.09 -22.74
C THR A 307 35.60 19.37 -23.82
N SER A 308 35.88 20.63 -24.15
CA SER A 308 36.94 20.96 -25.12
C SER A 308 38.33 20.73 -24.53
N GLU A 309 39.29 20.46 -25.40
CA GLU A 309 40.70 20.22 -25.04
C GLU A 309 41.37 21.46 -24.44
N GLU A 310 40.89 22.64 -24.82
CA GLU A 310 41.22 23.93 -24.23
C GLU A 310 39.92 24.66 -23.85
N VAL A 311 39.82 25.11 -22.60
CA VAL A 311 38.62 25.76 -22.04
C VAL A 311 39.06 27.07 -21.38
N ASP A 312 38.57 28.19 -21.88
CA ASP A 312 38.80 29.50 -21.27
C ASP A 312 37.64 29.83 -20.31
N LEU A 313 37.98 30.03 -19.03
CA LEU A 313 37.01 30.30 -17.97
C LEU A 313 37.20 31.72 -17.44
N ASP A 314 36.34 32.63 -17.90
CA ASP A 314 36.27 33.98 -17.37
C ASP A 314 35.52 34.00 -16.02
N MET A 315 36.27 34.22 -14.93
CA MET A 315 35.77 34.33 -13.56
C MET A 315 34.95 35.59 -13.29
N ASP A 316 35.07 36.62 -14.12
CA ASP A 316 34.33 37.87 -13.98
C ASP A 316 32.99 37.84 -14.71
N ALA A 317 32.85 37.01 -15.73
CA ALA A 317 31.59 36.76 -16.43
C ALA A 317 30.66 35.75 -15.74
N GLN A 318 31.13 34.98 -14.75
CA GLN A 318 30.30 33.98 -14.05
C GLN A 318 29.38 34.61 -13.01
N SER A 319 28.20 34.00 -12.81
CA SER A 319 27.29 34.38 -11.73
C SER A 319 27.90 34.09 -10.35
N GLU A 320 27.55 34.89 -9.34
CA GLU A 320 28.04 34.72 -7.98
C GLU A 320 27.70 33.34 -7.41
N SER A 321 26.54 32.77 -7.77
CA SER A 321 26.13 31.43 -7.35
C SER A 321 27.05 30.34 -7.92
N THR A 322 27.42 30.43 -9.20
CA THR A 322 28.38 29.52 -9.83
C THR A 322 29.76 29.64 -9.18
N LEU A 323 30.22 30.86 -8.94
CA LEU A 323 31.51 31.14 -8.32
C LEU A 323 31.62 30.56 -6.90
N TRP A 324 30.58 30.69 -6.08
CA TRP A 324 30.54 30.12 -4.74
C TRP A 324 30.43 28.59 -4.76
N LYS A 325 29.58 28.01 -5.62
CA LYS A 325 29.51 26.55 -5.81
C LYS A 325 30.88 25.98 -6.20
N LEU A 326 31.55 26.62 -7.17
CA LEU A 326 32.88 26.25 -7.63
C LEU A 326 33.91 26.35 -6.50
N LYS A 327 33.87 27.40 -5.69
CA LYS A 327 34.76 27.59 -4.55
C LYS A 327 34.63 26.49 -3.49
N PHE A 328 33.40 26.14 -3.10
CA PHE A 328 33.19 25.06 -2.13
C PHE A 328 33.59 23.69 -2.70
N PHE A 329 33.23 23.42 -3.95
CA PHE A 329 33.61 22.18 -4.64
C PHE A 329 35.14 22.01 -4.72
N VAL A 330 35.85 23.05 -5.17
CA VAL A 330 37.32 23.04 -5.27
C VAL A 330 37.96 22.87 -3.90
N LYS A 331 37.44 23.54 -2.87
CA LYS A 331 37.92 23.41 -1.49
C LYS A 331 37.79 21.97 -0.99
N ASP A 332 36.63 21.33 -1.21
CA ASP A 332 36.39 19.96 -0.76
C ASP A 332 37.27 18.93 -1.48
N CYS A 333 37.45 19.09 -2.80
CA CYS A 333 38.35 18.24 -3.58
C CYS A 333 39.80 18.34 -3.09
N LEU A 334 40.28 19.56 -2.82
CA LEU A 334 41.64 19.77 -2.32
C LEU A 334 41.83 19.25 -0.89
N LEU A 335 40.81 19.32 -0.04
CA LEU A 335 40.83 18.71 1.30
C LEU A 335 40.92 17.18 1.24
N LEU A 336 40.21 16.55 0.30
CA LEU A 336 40.26 15.10 0.08
C LEU A 336 41.61 14.64 -0.51
N GLN A 337 42.21 15.44 -1.39
CA GLN A 337 43.55 15.19 -1.92
C GLN A 337 44.64 15.36 -0.84
N GLY A 338 44.48 16.31 0.08
CA GLY A 338 45.38 16.50 1.24
C GLY A 338 45.30 15.38 2.29
N LYS A 339 44.13 14.76 2.46
CA LYS A 339 43.97 13.59 3.35
C LYS A 339 44.50 12.30 2.72
N SER A 340 44.46 12.18 1.40
CA SER A 340 44.98 11.02 0.66
C SER A 340 46.51 11.01 0.51
N SER A 341 47.16 12.16 0.71
CA SER A 341 48.63 12.30 0.67
C SER A 341 49.30 12.17 2.04
N ALA A 342 48.53 12.10 3.13
CA ALA A 342 49.05 11.99 4.51
C ALA A 342 48.97 10.58 5.11
N SER A 343 48.53 9.54 4.38
CA SER A 343 48.28 8.19 4.93
C SER A 343 49.20 7.06 4.41
N MET A 344 50.38 7.39 3.89
CA MET A 344 51.43 6.41 3.55
C MET A 344 52.64 6.55 4.50
N GLU A 345 52.43 6.32 5.79
CA GLU A 345 53.43 5.72 6.71
C GLU A 345 52.81 5.53 8.12
N GLY A 346 52.73 4.29 8.60
CA GLY A 346 52.74 3.99 10.03
C GLY A 346 51.43 3.59 10.74
N ASN A 347 51.09 2.30 10.61
CA ASN A 347 50.60 1.37 11.64
C ASN A 347 49.21 1.50 12.34
N ASN A 348 48.54 0.34 12.26
CA ASN A 348 47.74 -0.39 13.26
C ASN A 348 46.27 -0.02 13.47
N THR A 349 45.46 -0.81 12.78
CA THR A 349 44.05 -1.11 13.01
C THR A 349 43.79 -1.65 14.41
N THR A 350 42.71 -1.14 15.03
CA THR A 350 41.70 -1.86 15.85
C THR A 350 41.44 -1.22 17.23
N THR A 351 40.38 -0.38 17.19
CA THR A 351 39.24 -0.26 18.13
C THR A 351 39.42 0.24 19.55
N ILE A 352 38.77 1.39 19.84
CA ILE A 352 37.56 1.53 20.70
C ILE A 352 36.77 2.71 20.08
N THR A 353 35.70 2.56 19.30
CA THR A 353 34.29 2.18 19.59
C THR A 353 33.59 3.04 20.64
N THR A 354 32.79 4.01 20.19
CA THR A 354 31.45 4.35 20.72
C THR A 354 30.66 5.00 19.57
N ASN A 355 29.99 4.23 18.71
CA ASN A 355 28.60 3.74 18.78
C ASN A 355 27.51 4.83 18.92
N ASN A 356 26.81 5.06 17.80
CA ASN A 356 25.35 5.15 17.63
C ASN A 356 25.10 5.04 16.11
N ASN A 357 25.07 3.85 15.50
CA ASN A 357 24.01 2.83 15.48
C ASN A 357 22.68 3.33 14.87
N ILE A 358 22.50 3.14 13.55
CA ILE A 358 21.28 2.52 13.00
C ILE A 358 21.73 1.47 11.97
N ASN A 359 21.34 0.23 12.29
CA ASN A 359 21.68 -1.00 11.61
C ASN A 359 21.00 -1.14 10.25
N ASN A 360 21.69 -1.81 9.33
CA ASN A 360 21.06 -2.85 8.53
C ASN A 360 22.04 -4.02 8.39
N ASN A 361 21.68 -5.13 9.03
CA ASN A 361 22.15 -6.45 8.65
C ASN A 361 20.98 -7.41 8.83
N THR A 362 20.56 -8.06 7.76
CA THR A 362 20.16 -9.46 7.79
C THR A 362 20.60 -10.08 6.47
N ILE A 363 21.70 -10.82 6.57
CA ILE A 363 22.11 -11.86 5.63
C ILE A 363 20.98 -12.89 5.56
N ILE A 364 20.62 -13.35 4.35
CA ILE A 364 20.36 -14.78 4.06
C ILE A 364 20.87 -15.04 2.63
N PRO A 365 21.51 -16.20 2.35
CA PRO A 365 22.71 -16.31 1.52
C PRO A 365 22.46 -16.56 0.03
N ASN A 366 23.51 -16.33 -0.76
CA ASN A 366 23.65 -16.83 -2.13
C ASN A 366 23.40 -18.34 -2.19
N ASN A 367 22.52 -18.79 -3.09
CA ASN A 367 22.99 -19.53 -4.28
C ASN A 367 21.90 -19.78 -5.35
N ILE A 368 22.35 -19.81 -6.60
CA ILE A 368 21.76 -20.43 -7.82
C ILE A 368 20.85 -19.55 -8.70
N SER A 369 21.50 -19.00 -9.73
CA SER A 369 21.17 -19.08 -11.17
C SER A 369 19.83 -18.60 -11.76
N ASN A 370 20.00 -17.95 -12.93
CA ASN A 370 19.08 -17.70 -14.05
C ASN A 370 18.30 -16.37 -14.08
N GLY A 371 18.46 -15.68 -15.22
CA GLY A 371 18.33 -14.24 -15.34
C GLY A 371 16.93 -13.71 -15.64
N HIS A 372 16.59 -12.57 -15.04
CA HIS A 372 15.37 -11.79 -15.34
C HIS A 372 15.46 -10.33 -14.82
N GLN A 373 16.55 -9.59 -15.10
CA GLN A 373 16.70 -8.20 -14.62
C GLN A 373 16.65 -7.08 -15.67
N ASN A 374 16.40 -7.37 -16.96
CA ASN A 374 16.50 -6.32 -17.99
C ASN A 374 15.20 -5.51 -18.26
N ASN A 375 14.15 -5.65 -17.44
CA ASN A 375 12.84 -4.99 -17.67
C ASN A 375 12.46 -3.91 -16.64
N ASN A 376 13.02 -3.90 -15.43
CA ASN A 376 12.69 -2.87 -14.41
C ASN A 376 13.34 -1.51 -14.69
N GLY A 377 14.55 -1.48 -15.26
CA GLY A 377 15.22 -0.23 -15.65
C GLY A 377 14.55 0.50 -16.82
N LYS A 378 13.85 -0.24 -17.69
CA LYS A 378 13.07 0.35 -18.82
C LYS A 378 11.75 0.95 -18.33
N ARG A 379 11.16 0.37 -17.29
CA ARG A 379 9.87 0.81 -16.71
C ARG A 379 10.01 2.07 -15.85
N LYS A 380 11.10 2.20 -15.07
CA LYS A 380 11.45 3.44 -14.35
C LYS A 380 11.70 4.61 -15.29
N ARG A 381 12.38 4.37 -16.42
CA ARG A 381 12.59 5.40 -17.47
C ARG A 381 11.28 5.85 -18.13
N TYR A 382 10.36 4.94 -18.43
CA TYR A 382 9.11 5.28 -19.10
C TYR A 382 8.16 6.16 -18.26
N ILE A 383 8.20 6.01 -16.93
CA ILE A 383 7.38 6.80 -15.99
C ILE A 383 7.97 8.20 -15.81
N CYS A 384 9.30 8.31 -15.64
CA CYS A 384 9.98 9.62 -15.65
C CYS A 384 9.76 10.37 -16.99
N ASP A 385 9.85 9.67 -18.13
CA ASP A 385 9.65 10.28 -19.45
C ASP A 385 8.19 10.74 -19.67
N ALA A 386 7.21 10.04 -19.09
CA ALA A 386 5.81 10.44 -19.17
C ALA A 386 5.53 11.71 -18.35
N LEU A 387 6.13 11.82 -17.16
CA LEU A 387 6.02 12.98 -16.27
C LEU A 387 6.72 14.22 -16.86
N VAL A 388 7.88 14.05 -17.48
CA VAL A 388 8.59 15.12 -18.19
C VAL A 388 7.80 15.61 -19.42
N LYS A 389 7.16 14.70 -20.18
CA LYS A 389 6.31 15.07 -21.34
C LYS A 389 5.05 15.83 -20.94
N THR A 390 4.47 15.55 -19.77
CA THR A 390 3.32 16.32 -19.25
C THR A 390 3.71 17.71 -18.78
N SER A 391 4.94 17.87 -18.25
CA SER A 391 5.47 19.18 -17.84
C SER A 391 5.81 20.07 -19.05
N GLN A 392 6.40 19.50 -20.11
CA GLN A 392 6.72 20.25 -21.34
C GLN A 392 5.49 20.71 -22.14
N LYS A 393 4.33 20.06 -21.99
CA LYS A 393 3.08 20.48 -22.67
C LYS A 393 2.38 21.68 -22.01
N LYS A 394 2.65 21.95 -20.73
CA LYS A 394 2.09 23.12 -20.02
C LYS A 394 2.90 24.40 -20.24
N GLY A 395 4.18 24.31 -20.57
CA GLY A 395 5.04 25.47 -20.89
C GLY A 395 4.82 26.12 -22.26
N LYS A 396 3.99 25.56 -23.16
CA LYS A 396 3.69 26.13 -24.49
C LYS A 396 2.31 26.82 -24.60
N ARG A 397 1.66 27.11 -23.47
CA ARG A 397 0.33 27.76 -23.43
C ARG A 397 0.25 28.99 -22.53
N LEU A 398 1.40 29.59 -22.19
CA LEU A 398 1.48 30.92 -21.60
C LEU A 398 2.22 31.85 -22.56
#